data_AF-A0AA45N7B2-F1
#
_entry.id   AF-A0AA45N7B2-F1
#
_cell.length_a   1.000
_cell.length_b   1.000
_cell.length_c   1.000
_cell.angle_alpha   90.00
_cell.angle_beta   90.00
_cell.angle_gamma   90.00
#
_symmetry.space_group_name_H-M   'P 1'
#
loop_
_entity.id
_entity.type
_entity.pdbx_description
1 polymer ?
#
loop_
_entity_poly.entity_id
_entity_poly.type
_entity_poly.pdbx_seq_one_letter_code
_entity_poly.pdbx_strand_id
1 'polypeptide(L)'
;MLAFLAVPKLADEVFGAGPTAQRLATAAKQFDLKPSFSKAYVAATYWSDSVYGPKLFSWRALFVSVGVSLTWLAILAIAALCADGKRAWMLNPVFAGAVVRQFWYFFGIGLVIDFISVSMTRALLLFAVDKGSVAKALALVLDLVGSAVLFYALYGLAKYAVYGGGSQNFSATDFGRSVSNWFDSLYNLQLISKFLHDATLVPDGLGNFQILNGETEIVYAFPEGMIFCASLLTTFWIAVHIAAYWFLKGASQISAAAQALIKEASLSTKPFLSISTIACILVLIPCWLVSLAVWPYFR
;
A
#
# COMPACT_ATOMS: atom_id res chain seq x y z
N MET A 1 16.51 8.30 13.84
CA MET A 1 17.16 7.04 13.38
C MET A 1 17.00 5.90 14.39
N LEU A 2 17.25 6.12 15.69
CA LEU A 2 17.07 5.09 16.75
C LEU A 2 15.61 4.64 16.99
N ALA A 3 14.62 5.52 16.80
CA ALA A 3 13.20 5.16 16.97
C ALA A 3 12.65 4.24 15.87
N PHE A 4 13.22 4.27 14.66
CA PHE A 4 12.77 3.47 13.51
C PHE A 4 13.23 2.01 13.60
N LEU A 5 14.31 1.74 14.35
CA LEU A 5 14.78 0.39 14.66
C LEU A 5 14.18 -0.17 15.95
N ALA A 6 13.64 0.69 16.82
CA ALA A 6 13.00 0.26 18.07
C ALA A 6 11.71 -0.52 17.82
N VAL A 7 10.87 -0.11 16.86
CA VAL A 7 9.59 -0.77 16.57
C VAL A 7 9.78 -2.17 15.96
N PRO A 8 10.66 -2.39 14.96
CA PRO A 8 11.00 -3.73 14.49
C PRO A 8 11.62 -4.60 15.58
N LYS A 9 12.48 -4.03 16.41
CA LYS A 9 13.14 -4.76 17.50
C LYS A 9 12.16 -5.16 18.61
N LEU A 10 11.20 -4.29 18.95
CA LEU A 10 10.12 -4.61 19.88
C LEU A 10 9.18 -5.68 19.30
N ALA A 11 8.89 -5.62 18.00
CA ALA A 11 8.14 -6.66 17.31
C ALA A 11 8.90 -7.99 17.28
N ASP A 12 10.22 -7.98 17.09
CA ASP A 12 11.06 -9.18 17.13
C ASP A 12 11.24 -9.72 18.57
N GLU A 13 11.27 -8.86 19.58
CA GLU A 13 11.29 -9.28 21.00
C GLU A 13 9.94 -9.84 21.47
N VAL A 14 8.81 -9.29 20.97
CA VAL A 14 7.45 -9.74 21.31
C VAL A 14 6.99 -10.95 20.50
N PHE A 15 7.35 -11.04 19.22
CA PHE A 15 6.91 -12.11 18.31
C PHE A 15 8.03 -13.09 17.94
N GLY A 16 9.30 -12.71 18.03
CA GLY A 16 10.47 -13.49 17.58
C GLY A 16 10.78 -14.73 18.43
N ALA A 17 10.31 -14.78 19.68
CA ALA A 17 10.43 -15.96 20.54
C ALA A 17 9.23 -16.94 20.42
N GLY A 18 8.17 -16.55 19.70
CA GLY A 18 6.97 -17.37 19.56
C GLY A 18 7.15 -18.58 18.64
N PRO A 19 6.29 -19.61 18.73
CA PRO A 19 6.34 -20.80 17.86
C PRO A 19 6.24 -20.44 16.37
N THR A 20 5.62 -19.31 16.05
CA THR A 20 5.51 -18.74 14.69
C THR A 20 6.85 -18.23 14.16
N ALA A 21 7.61 -17.47 14.96
CA ALA A 21 8.91 -16.97 14.58
C ALA A 21 9.98 -18.06 14.56
N GLN A 22 9.89 -19.04 15.46
CA GLN A 22 10.73 -20.24 15.39
C GLN A 22 10.46 -21.05 14.12
N ARG A 23 9.20 -21.20 13.69
CA ARG A 23 8.85 -21.80 12.39
C ARG A 23 9.41 -20.99 11.22
N LEU A 24 9.35 -19.65 11.28
CA LEU A 24 9.93 -18.76 10.25
C LEU A 24 11.46 -18.87 10.19
N ALA A 25 12.13 -18.90 11.33
CA ALA A 25 13.57 -19.05 11.43
C ALA A 25 14.02 -20.45 10.97
N THR A 26 13.22 -21.48 11.25
CA THR A 26 13.48 -22.86 10.81
C THR A 26 13.27 -23.01 9.30
N ALA A 27 12.21 -22.40 8.76
CA ALA A 27 12.00 -22.31 7.31
C ALA A 27 13.15 -21.54 6.65
N ALA A 28 13.52 -20.38 7.19
CA ALA A 28 14.64 -19.57 6.68
C ALA A 28 15.98 -20.31 6.72
N LYS A 29 16.23 -21.15 7.73
CA LYS A 29 17.43 -22.01 7.84
C LYS A 29 17.40 -23.22 6.89
N GLN A 30 16.22 -23.76 6.57
CA GLN A 30 16.07 -24.85 5.60
C GLN A 30 16.21 -24.37 4.14
N PHE A 31 15.97 -23.09 3.87
CA PHE A 31 16.16 -22.52 2.53
C PHE A 31 17.60 -22.03 2.36
N ASP A 32 18.37 -22.76 1.55
CA ASP A 32 19.71 -22.37 1.06
C ASP A 32 19.78 -20.87 0.73
N LEU A 33 20.79 -20.15 1.23
CA LEU A 33 20.86 -18.68 1.35
C LEU A 33 20.80 -17.89 0.02
N LYS A 34 20.63 -18.54 -1.14
CA LYS A 34 20.44 -17.86 -2.42
C LYS A 34 19.06 -17.22 -2.50
N PRO A 35 18.97 -15.87 -2.52
CA PRO A 35 17.69 -15.20 -2.55
C PRO A 35 17.06 -15.33 -3.95
N SER A 36 15.89 -15.96 -4.03
CA SER A 36 15.08 -15.98 -5.25
C SER A 36 13.68 -15.42 -4.98
N PHE A 37 13.09 -14.78 -6.00
CA PHE A 37 11.71 -14.28 -5.95
C PHE A 37 10.73 -15.37 -5.48
N SER A 38 10.92 -16.61 -5.95
CA SER A 38 10.13 -17.77 -5.56
C SER A 38 10.15 -18.04 -4.05
N LYS A 39 11.31 -17.88 -3.39
CA LYS A 39 11.46 -18.05 -1.94
C LYS A 39 10.83 -16.90 -1.16
N ALA A 40 11.01 -15.66 -1.61
CA ALA A 40 10.37 -14.49 -1.00
C ALA A 40 8.85 -14.62 -0.99
N TYR A 41 8.28 -15.06 -2.12
CA TYR A 41 6.86 -15.28 -2.28
C TYR A 41 6.32 -16.36 -1.33
N VAL A 42 7.04 -17.48 -1.22
CA VAL A 42 6.69 -18.58 -0.31
C VAL A 42 6.76 -18.11 1.14
N ALA A 43 7.82 -17.38 1.53
CA ALA A 43 7.95 -16.81 2.87
C ALA A 43 6.81 -15.83 3.20
N ALA A 44 6.44 -14.95 2.26
CA ALA A 44 5.31 -14.03 2.42
C ALA A 44 3.98 -14.78 2.57
N THR A 45 3.79 -15.88 1.84
CA THR A 45 2.60 -16.75 1.95
C THR A 45 2.51 -17.39 3.35
N TYR A 46 3.61 -17.98 3.84
CA TYR A 46 3.65 -18.55 5.19
C TYR A 46 3.46 -17.52 6.30
N TRP A 47 4.00 -16.31 6.13
CA TRP A 47 3.81 -15.22 7.08
C TRP A 47 2.34 -14.78 7.13
N SER A 48 1.71 -14.65 5.97
CA SER A 48 0.27 -14.35 5.87
C SER A 48 -0.60 -15.39 6.57
N ASP A 49 -0.38 -16.69 6.30
CA ASP A 49 -1.14 -17.76 6.98
C ASP A 49 -0.86 -17.85 8.48
N SER A 50 0.36 -17.52 8.89
CA SER A 50 0.74 -17.47 10.30
C SER A 50 -0.01 -16.39 11.07
N VAL A 51 -0.25 -15.24 10.44
CA VAL A 51 -0.94 -14.08 11.01
C VAL A 51 -2.46 -14.29 10.99
N TYR A 52 -3.03 -14.59 9.82
CA TYR A 52 -4.47 -14.70 9.60
C TYR A 52 -5.06 -16.09 9.94
N GLY A 53 -4.23 -17.12 10.10
CA GLY A 53 -4.62 -18.51 10.35
C GLY A 53 -4.83 -19.31 9.07
N PRO A 54 -4.96 -20.65 9.14
CA PRO A 54 -4.90 -21.54 7.97
C PRO A 54 -6.15 -21.51 7.08
N LYS A 55 -7.28 -20.99 7.56
CA LYS A 55 -8.52 -20.88 6.78
C LYS A 55 -8.59 -19.49 6.14
N LEU A 56 -9.00 -19.42 4.87
CA LEU A 56 -9.25 -18.16 4.16
C LEU A 56 -10.32 -17.34 4.90
N PHE A 57 -11.48 -17.95 5.13
CA PHE A 57 -12.56 -17.38 5.92
C PHE A 57 -12.54 -17.93 7.34
N SER A 58 -12.22 -17.09 8.31
CA SER A 58 -12.31 -17.42 9.73
C SER A 58 -12.50 -16.18 10.58
N TRP A 59 -13.05 -16.36 11.79
CA TRP A 59 -13.15 -15.29 12.78
C TRP A 59 -11.80 -14.66 13.10
N ARG A 60 -10.75 -15.48 13.21
CA ARG A 60 -9.38 -14.99 13.39
C ARG A 60 -8.97 -14.07 12.24
N ALA A 61 -9.15 -14.51 10.99
CA ALA A 61 -8.78 -13.71 9.83
C ALA A 61 -9.56 -12.39 9.78
N LEU A 62 -10.85 -12.41 10.15
CA LEU A 62 -11.68 -11.21 10.24
C LEU A 62 -11.17 -10.23 11.30
N PHE A 63 -10.95 -10.68 12.54
CA PHE A 63 -10.48 -9.79 13.61
C PHE A 63 -9.09 -9.23 13.34
N VAL A 64 -8.19 -10.05 12.78
CA VAL A 64 -6.85 -9.58 12.39
C VAL A 64 -6.94 -8.56 11.26
N SER A 65 -7.76 -8.81 10.23
CA SER A 65 -7.99 -7.85 9.14
C SER A 65 -8.51 -6.53 9.70
N VAL A 66 -9.59 -6.55 10.48
CA VAL A 66 -10.17 -5.34 11.11
C VAL A 66 -9.14 -4.61 11.96
N GLY A 67 -8.36 -5.32 12.79
CA GLY A 67 -7.31 -4.72 13.61
C GLY A 67 -6.21 -4.06 12.79
N VAL A 68 -5.79 -4.67 11.70
CA VAL A 68 -4.82 -4.10 10.75
C VAL A 68 -5.41 -2.86 10.06
N SER A 69 -6.64 -2.91 9.53
CA SER A 69 -7.28 -1.76 8.88
C SER A 69 -7.42 -0.58 9.84
N LEU A 70 -7.86 -0.82 11.07
CA LEU A 70 -8.00 0.19 12.13
C LEU A 70 -6.66 0.85 12.46
N THR A 71 -5.61 0.04 12.62
CA THR A 71 -4.26 0.54 12.92
C THR A 71 -3.77 1.46 11.80
N TRP A 72 -4.00 1.09 10.54
CA TRP A 72 -3.57 1.91 9.41
C TRP A 72 -4.40 3.15 9.19
N LEU A 73 -5.70 3.07 9.42
CA LEU A 73 -6.55 4.25 9.39
C LEU A 73 -6.17 5.24 10.47
N ALA A 74 -5.77 4.76 11.66
CA ALA A 74 -5.21 5.63 12.70
C ALA A 74 -3.89 6.27 12.25
N ILE A 75 -2.97 5.51 11.64
CA ILE A 75 -1.70 6.06 11.10
C ILE A 75 -1.97 7.12 10.02
N LEU A 76 -2.85 6.82 9.05
CA LEU A 76 -3.21 7.74 7.97
C LEU A 76 -3.95 8.98 8.50
N ALA A 77 -4.79 8.83 9.51
CA ALA A 77 -5.45 9.94 10.18
C ALA A 77 -4.44 10.85 10.89
N ILE A 78 -3.47 10.28 11.62
CA ILE A 78 -2.40 11.06 12.25
C ILE A 78 -1.56 11.77 11.17
N ALA A 79 -1.24 11.10 10.06
CA ALA A 79 -0.52 11.71 8.94
C ALA A 79 -1.31 12.89 8.33
N ALA A 80 -2.62 12.74 8.14
CA ALA A 80 -3.50 13.82 7.69
C ALA A 80 -3.51 15.01 8.67
N LEU A 81 -3.56 14.75 9.97
CA LEU A 81 -3.47 15.80 11.00
C LEU A 81 -2.12 16.52 10.97
N CYS A 82 -1.02 15.80 10.76
CA CYS A 82 0.31 16.39 10.64
C CYS A 82 0.47 17.23 9.36
N ALA A 83 -0.16 16.81 8.26
CA ALA A 83 -0.09 17.50 6.97
C ALA A 83 -0.97 18.75 6.93
N ASP A 84 -2.24 18.63 7.32
CA ASP A 84 -3.27 19.66 7.11
C ASP A 84 -3.66 20.43 8.39
N GLY A 85 -3.21 19.97 9.56
CA GLY A 85 -3.46 20.63 10.84
C GLY A 85 -4.95 20.87 11.10
N LYS A 86 -5.33 22.12 11.40
CA LYS A 86 -6.73 22.51 11.65
C LYS A 86 -7.63 22.45 10.42
N ARG A 87 -7.06 22.30 9.21
CA ARG A 87 -7.84 22.13 7.97
C ARG A 87 -8.26 20.67 7.75
N ALA A 88 -7.70 19.73 8.51
CA ALA A 88 -8.10 18.34 8.46
C ALA A 88 -9.60 18.21 8.74
N TRP A 89 -10.29 17.43 7.92
CA TRP A 89 -11.74 17.24 7.99
C TRP A 89 -12.22 16.75 9.35
N MET A 90 -11.39 15.98 10.07
CA MET A 90 -11.68 15.49 11.43
C MET A 90 -11.84 16.62 12.46
N LEU A 91 -11.20 17.77 12.23
CA LEU A 91 -11.23 18.93 13.12
C LEU A 91 -12.11 20.07 12.59
N ASN A 92 -12.68 19.91 11.40
CA ASN A 92 -13.48 20.95 10.77
C ASN A 92 -14.96 20.84 11.21
N PRO A 93 -15.49 21.83 11.96
CA PRO A 93 -16.83 21.76 12.52
C PRO A 93 -17.94 21.76 11.47
N VAL A 94 -17.68 22.26 10.25
CA VAL A 94 -18.63 22.26 9.13
C VAL A 94 -18.95 20.84 8.69
N PHE A 95 -17.96 19.95 8.72
CA PHE A 95 -18.10 18.58 8.23
C PHE A 95 -18.34 17.57 9.34
N ALA A 96 -18.01 17.88 10.59
CA ALA A 96 -18.04 16.94 11.72
C ALA A 96 -19.39 16.23 11.88
N GLY A 97 -20.53 16.94 11.78
CA GLY A 97 -21.86 16.33 11.94
C GLY A 97 -22.26 15.39 10.79
N ALA A 98 -22.06 15.82 9.55
CA ALA A 98 -22.39 15.05 8.34
C ALA A 98 -21.44 13.86 8.17
N VAL A 99 -20.15 14.07 8.40
CA VAL A 99 -19.12 13.04 8.36
C VAL A 99 -19.39 11.99 9.43
N VAL A 100 -19.54 12.35 10.72
CA VAL A 100 -19.64 11.34 11.79
C VAL A 100 -20.83 10.39 11.62
N ARG A 101 -22.01 10.87 11.19
CA ARG A 101 -23.20 10.01 11.06
C ARG A 101 -23.06 9.00 9.91
N GLN A 102 -22.44 9.40 8.80
CA GLN A 102 -22.31 8.58 7.59
C GLN A 102 -21.01 7.79 7.54
N PHE A 103 -19.98 8.30 8.22
CA PHE A 103 -18.65 7.71 8.30
C PHE A 103 -18.74 6.28 8.81
N TRP A 104 -19.47 6.02 9.89
CA TRP A 104 -19.55 4.67 10.46
C TRP A 104 -20.12 3.63 9.49
N TYR A 105 -21.09 4.01 8.66
CA TYR A 105 -21.69 3.11 7.68
C TYR A 105 -20.69 2.73 6.58
N PHE A 106 -20.07 3.73 5.96
CA PHE A 106 -19.08 3.52 4.90
C PHE A 106 -17.76 2.94 5.40
N PHE A 107 -17.39 3.27 6.63
CA PHE A 107 -16.28 2.66 7.34
C PHE A 107 -16.52 1.16 7.55
N GLY A 108 -17.72 0.77 8.04
CA GLY A 108 -18.09 -0.63 8.18
C GLY A 108 -18.05 -1.40 6.86
N ILE A 109 -18.55 -0.80 5.77
CA ILE A 109 -18.42 -1.36 4.42
C ILE A 109 -16.94 -1.50 4.02
N GLY A 110 -16.13 -0.48 4.27
CA GLY A 110 -14.69 -0.51 4.01
C GLY A 110 -13.99 -1.67 4.70
N LEU A 111 -14.32 -1.96 5.96
CA LEU A 111 -13.78 -3.11 6.69
C LEU A 111 -14.21 -4.45 6.07
N VAL A 112 -15.45 -4.57 5.61
CA VAL A 112 -15.93 -5.78 4.92
C VAL A 112 -15.20 -5.97 3.60
N ILE A 113 -15.05 -4.90 2.81
CA ILE A 113 -14.31 -4.93 1.54
C ILE A 113 -12.86 -5.33 1.79
N ASP A 114 -12.23 -4.78 2.82
CA ASP A 114 -10.85 -5.12 3.17
C ASP A 114 -10.72 -6.59 3.55
N PHE A 115 -11.62 -7.13 4.38
CA PHE A 115 -11.60 -8.55 4.70
C PHE A 115 -11.74 -9.46 3.46
N ILE A 116 -12.60 -9.08 2.50
CA ILE A 116 -12.73 -9.80 1.22
C ILE A 116 -11.44 -9.65 0.39
N SER A 117 -10.86 -8.45 0.33
CA SER A 117 -9.59 -8.15 -0.35
C SER A 117 -8.47 -9.05 0.21
N VAL A 118 -8.29 -9.08 1.53
CA VAL A 118 -7.31 -9.94 2.21
C VAL A 118 -7.55 -11.42 1.90
N SER A 119 -8.81 -11.85 1.90
CA SER A 119 -9.16 -13.25 1.58
C SER A 119 -8.80 -13.60 0.13
N MET A 120 -9.03 -12.67 -0.81
CA MET A 120 -8.63 -12.80 -2.21
C MET A 120 -7.11 -12.84 -2.36
N THR A 121 -6.39 -11.93 -1.73
CA THR A 121 -4.91 -11.90 -1.71
C THR A 121 -4.35 -13.23 -1.26
N ARG A 122 -4.85 -13.75 -0.14
CA ARG A 122 -4.42 -15.04 0.41
C ARG A 122 -4.74 -16.21 -0.51
N ALA A 123 -5.90 -16.20 -1.16
CA ALA A 123 -6.26 -17.22 -2.14
C ALA A 123 -5.29 -17.21 -3.34
N LEU A 124 -4.93 -16.02 -3.84
CA LEU A 124 -3.97 -15.86 -4.94
C LEU A 124 -2.56 -16.31 -4.53
N LEU A 125 -2.12 -15.97 -3.31
CA LEU A 125 -0.85 -16.42 -2.75
C LEU A 125 -0.75 -17.94 -2.69
N LEU A 126 -1.76 -18.58 -2.11
CA LEU A 126 -1.82 -20.03 -1.99
C LEU A 126 -1.89 -20.71 -3.37
N PHE A 127 -2.64 -20.16 -4.31
CA PHE A 127 -2.76 -20.72 -5.66
C PHE A 127 -1.43 -20.74 -6.43
N ALA A 128 -0.57 -19.73 -6.23
CA ALA A 128 0.68 -19.61 -6.97
C ALA A 128 1.93 -20.07 -6.19
N VAL A 129 1.78 -20.52 -4.93
CA VAL A 129 2.91 -20.90 -4.06
C VAL A 129 3.79 -22.00 -4.66
N ASP A 130 3.16 -23.02 -5.27
CA ASP A 130 3.82 -24.17 -5.88
C ASP A 130 4.11 -23.97 -7.39
N LYS A 131 3.81 -22.78 -7.93
CA LYS A 131 4.00 -22.47 -9.35
C LYS A 131 5.34 -21.76 -9.61
N GLY A 132 5.68 -21.64 -10.89
CA GLY A 132 6.88 -20.93 -11.33
C GLY A 132 6.85 -19.42 -11.02
N SER A 133 8.01 -18.77 -11.08
CA SER A 133 8.17 -17.32 -10.80
C SER A 133 7.24 -16.43 -11.63
N VAL A 134 6.94 -16.80 -12.87
CA VAL A 134 6.00 -16.03 -13.72
C VAL A 134 4.58 -16.05 -13.15
N ALA A 135 4.09 -17.21 -12.73
CA ALA A 135 2.76 -17.34 -12.12
C ALA A 135 2.67 -16.59 -10.79
N LYS A 136 3.75 -16.61 -9.99
CA LYS A 136 3.87 -15.85 -8.74
C LYS A 136 3.82 -14.33 -8.98
N ALA A 137 4.53 -13.84 -10.00
CA ALA A 137 4.49 -12.43 -10.37
C ALA A 137 3.10 -12.02 -10.87
N LEU A 138 2.49 -12.85 -11.71
CA LEU A 138 1.14 -12.63 -12.21
C LEU A 138 0.10 -12.62 -11.07
N ALA A 139 0.25 -13.47 -10.06
CA ALA A 139 -0.60 -13.46 -8.88
C ALA A 139 -0.54 -12.14 -8.10
N LEU A 140 0.64 -11.50 -7.99
CA LEU A 140 0.77 -10.18 -7.35
C LEU A 140 0.10 -9.07 -8.16
N VAL A 141 0.23 -9.12 -9.49
CA VAL A 141 -0.44 -8.16 -10.38
C VAL A 141 -1.95 -8.33 -10.31
N LEU A 142 -2.43 -9.58 -10.35
CA LEU A 142 -3.85 -9.89 -10.18
C LEU A 142 -4.38 -9.48 -8.81
N ASP A 143 -3.57 -9.61 -7.76
CA ASP A 143 -3.93 -9.15 -6.42
C ASP A 143 -4.14 -7.64 -6.39
N LEU A 144 -3.16 -6.87 -6.87
CA LEU A 144 -3.24 -5.41 -6.91
C LEU A 144 -4.43 -4.90 -7.74
N VAL A 145 -4.57 -5.41 -8.97
CA VAL A 145 -5.67 -5.03 -9.87
C VAL A 145 -7.00 -5.51 -9.30
N GLY A 146 -7.05 -6.74 -8.80
CA GLY A 146 -8.24 -7.35 -8.21
C GLY A 146 -8.75 -6.58 -7.00
N SER A 147 -7.87 -6.20 -6.07
CA SER A 147 -8.24 -5.42 -4.89
C SER A 147 -8.74 -4.03 -5.27
N ALA A 148 -8.13 -3.39 -6.26
CA ALA A 148 -8.60 -2.09 -6.74
C ALA A 148 -9.98 -2.18 -7.40
N VAL A 149 -10.20 -3.18 -8.24
CA VAL A 149 -11.49 -3.44 -8.89
C VAL A 149 -12.55 -3.83 -7.86
N LEU A 150 -12.21 -4.68 -6.90
CA LEU A 150 -13.08 -5.11 -5.81
C LEU A 150 -13.55 -3.91 -4.98
N PHE A 151 -12.61 -3.03 -4.60
CA PHE A 151 -12.93 -1.82 -3.86
C PHE A 151 -13.84 -0.91 -4.67
N TYR A 152 -13.48 -0.60 -5.93
CA TYR A 152 -14.30 0.23 -6.81
C TYR A 152 -15.73 -0.29 -6.97
N ALA A 153 -15.87 -1.59 -7.27
CA ALA A 153 -17.17 -2.20 -7.49
C ALA A 153 -18.01 -2.23 -6.22
N LEU A 154 -17.50 -2.80 -5.12
CA LEU A 154 -18.27 -2.96 -3.89
C LEU A 154 -18.57 -1.62 -3.21
N TYR A 155 -17.60 -0.71 -3.18
CA TYR A 155 -17.77 0.59 -2.57
C TYR A 155 -18.67 1.49 -3.43
N GLY A 156 -18.56 1.42 -4.76
CA GLY A 156 -19.47 2.08 -5.70
C GLY A 156 -20.91 1.59 -5.57
N LEU A 157 -21.12 0.26 -5.51
CA LEU A 157 -22.43 -0.34 -5.28
C LEU A 157 -23.03 0.08 -3.92
N ALA A 158 -22.22 0.14 -2.87
CA ALA A 158 -22.67 0.61 -1.57
C ALA A 158 -23.10 2.08 -1.60
N LYS A 159 -22.33 2.95 -2.25
CA LYS A 159 -22.73 4.36 -2.46
C LYS A 159 -24.04 4.47 -3.24
N TYR A 160 -24.18 3.69 -4.31
CA TYR A 160 -25.39 3.66 -5.12
C TYR A 160 -26.63 3.24 -4.31
N ALA A 161 -26.49 2.17 -3.51
CA ALA A 161 -27.57 1.64 -2.69
C ALA A 161 -28.03 2.63 -1.60
N VAL A 162 -27.11 3.35 -0.96
CA VAL A 162 -27.43 4.29 0.12
C VAL A 162 -28.05 5.57 -0.40
N TYR A 163 -27.52 6.12 -1.50
CA TYR A 163 -27.89 7.48 -1.92
C TYR A 163 -28.84 7.54 -3.09
N GLY A 164 -29.22 6.42 -3.70
CA GLY A 164 -30.26 6.38 -4.73
C GLY A 164 -30.00 7.35 -5.89
N GLY A 165 -29.25 6.87 -6.88
CA GLY A 165 -29.29 7.43 -8.24
C GLY A 165 -28.51 8.73 -8.49
N GLY A 166 -27.31 8.56 -9.00
CA GLY A 166 -26.71 9.39 -10.06
C GLY A 166 -25.83 8.42 -10.84
N SER A 167 -25.84 8.44 -12.18
CA SER A 167 -25.24 7.41 -13.03
C SER A 167 -23.77 7.12 -12.67
N GLN A 168 -23.51 6.19 -11.75
CA GLN A 168 -22.22 5.52 -11.73
C GLN A 168 -22.24 4.58 -12.91
N ASN A 169 -21.83 5.13 -14.05
CA ASN A 169 -21.44 4.30 -15.17
C ASN A 169 -20.20 3.56 -14.67
N PHE A 170 -20.37 2.27 -14.32
CA PHE A 170 -19.25 1.39 -14.05
C PHE A 170 -18.48 1.23 -15.37
N SER A 171 -17.59 2.18 -15.63
CA SER A 171 -16.83 2.30 -16.86
C SER A 171 -15.34 2.26 -16.51
N ALA A 172 -14.52 1.79 -17.44
CA ALA A 172 -13.07 1.78 -17.25
C ALA A 172 -12.50 3.20 -17.05
N THR A 173 -13.14 4.21 -17.66
CA THR A 173 -12.75 5.62 -17.53
C THR A 173 -13.03 6.15 -16.13
N ASP A 174 -14.20 5.82 -15.56
CA ASP A 174 -14.58 6.26 -14.21
C ASP A 174 -13.80 5.48 -13.13
N PHE A 175 -13.45 4.22 -13.39
CA PHE A 175 -12.50 3.47 -12.57
C PHE A 175 -11.14 4.17 -12.52
N GLY A 176 -10.55 4.51 -13.68
CA GLY A 176 -9.26 5.20 -13.74
C GLY A 176 -9.25 6.54 -13.02
N ARG A 177 -10.31 7.35 -13.17
CA ARG A 177 -10.47 8.61 -12.42
C ARG A 177 -10.60 8.38 -10.92
N SER A 178 -11.35 7.35 -10.50
CA SER A 178 -11.53 7.03 -9.08
C SER A 178 -10.20 6.64 -8.45
N VAL A 179 -9.41 5.79 -9.12
CA VAL A 179 -8.08 5.41 -8.67
C VAL A 179 -7.16 6.63 -8.55
N SER A 180 -7.11 7.50 -9.57
CA SER A 180 -6.32 8.75 -9.50
C SER A 180 -6.73 9.59 -8.31
N ASN A 181 -8.03 9.84 -8.15
CA ASN A 181 -8.56 10.66 -7.07
C ASN A 181 -8.26 10.07 -5.68
N TRP A 182 -8.26 8.75 -5.50
CA TRP A 182 -7.91 8.13 -4.22
C TRP A 182 -6.45 8.36 -3.82
N PHE A 183 -5.53 8.47 -4.79
CA PHE A 183 -4.12 8.79 -4.52
C PHE A 183 -3.89 10.31 -4.41
N ASP A 184 -4.46 11.10 -5.33
CA ASP A 184 -4.28 12.56 -5.40
C ASP A 184 -4.95 13.29 -4.22
N SER A 185 -6.03 12.71 -3.70
CA SER A 185 -6.83 13.24 -2.60
C SER A 185 -6.91 12.26 -1.44
N LEU A 186 -5.76 11.67 -1.08
CA LEU A 186 -5.64 10.65 -0.04
C LEU A 186 -6.35 11.05 1.26
N TYR A 187 -6.14 12.29 1.73
CA TYR A 187 -6.67 12.78 3.01
C TYR A 187 -7.95 13.61 2.89
N ASN A 188 -8.40 13.92 1.67
CA ASN A 188 -9.53 14.81 1.45
C ASN A 188 -10.86 14.04 1.49
N LEU A 189 -11.93 14.74 1.88
CA LEU A 189 -13.28 14.21 1.77
C LEU A 189 -13.72 14.25 0.30
N GLN A 190 -14.19 13.12 -0.22
CA GLN A 190 -15.04 13.14 -1.39
C GLN A 190 -16.44 13.56 -0.96
N LEU A 191 -16.97 14.58 -1.63
CA LEU A 191 -18.26 15.17 -1.34
C LEU A 191 -19.25 14.84 -2.45
N ILE A 192 -20.46 14.41 -2.09
CA ILE A 192 -21.61 14.42 -3.01
C ILE A 192 -22.64 15.36 -2.41
N SER A 193 -23.00 16.38 -3.17
CA SER A 193 -24.10 17.28 -2.86
C SER A 193 -25.34 16.91 -3.66
N LYS A 194 -26.52 17.09 -3.07
CA LYS A 194 -27.81 17.05 -3.77
C LYS A 194 -28.51 18.39 -3.60
N PHE A 195 -29.23 18.81 -4.63
CA PHE A 195 -30.14 19.94 -4.49
C PHE A 195 -31.35 19.53 -3.63
N LEU A 196 -31.70 20.37 -2.66
CA LEU A 196 -32.87 20.19 -1.79
C LEU A 196 -34.16 20.53 -2.52
N HIS A 197 -34.08 21.43 -3.49
CA HIS A 197 -35.19 21.90 -4.32
C HIS A 197 -34.79 21.93 -5.79
N ASP A 198 -35.77 21.91 -6.70
CA ASP A 198 -35.51 22.05 -8.13
C ASP A 198 -34.79 23.39 -8.38
N ALA A 199 -33.57 23.30 -8.88
CA ALA A 199 -32.72 24.44 -9.12
C ALA A 199 -33.07 25.04 -10.50
N THR A 200 -33.37 26.34 -10.53
CA THR A 200 -33.69 27.04 -11.78
C THR A 200 -32.45 27.75 -12.29
N LEU A 201 -32.08 27.47 -13.54
CA LEU A 201 -31.04 28.20 -14.26
C LEU A 201 -31.65 29.46 -14.85
N VAL A 202 -31.29 30.62 -14.31
CA VAL A 202 -31.70 31.93 -14.83
C VAL A 202 -30.54 32.55 -15.59
N PRO A 203 -30.74 33.02 -16.84
CA PRO A 203 -29.67 33.67 -17.60
C PRO A 203 -29.12 34.89 -16.87
N ASP A 204 -27.80 34.96 -16.73
CA ASP A 204 -27.04 36.05 -16.10
C ASP A 204 -26.04 36.65 -17.10
N GLY A 205 -26.55 37.05 -18.26
CA GLY A 205 -25.76 37.62 -19.36
C GLY A 205 -25.31 36.61 -20.43
N LEU A 206 -24.28 36.99 -21.21
CA LEU A 206 -23.81 36.26 -22.40
C LEU A 206 -23.32 34.84 -22.08
N GLY A 207 -24.24 33.86 -22.13
CA GLY A 207 -23.94 32.44 -21.97
C GLY A 207 -23.76 31.98 -20.51
N ASN A 208 -23.90 32.89 -19.54
CA ASN A 208 -23.83 32.54 -18.12
C ASN A 208 -25.23 32.30 -17.58
N PHE A 209 -25.35 31.31 -16.69
CA PHE A 209 -26.58 31.02 -15.98
C PHE A 209 -26.31 31.07 -14.49
N GLN A 210 -27.11 31.84 -13.77
CA GLN A 210 -27.16 31.82 -12.32
C GLN A 210 -28.13 30.74 -11.85
N ILE A 211 -27.73 29.97 -10.86
CA ILE A 211 -28.62 28.98 -10.22
C ILE A 211 -29.42 29.69 -9.12
N LEU A 212 -30.72 29.87 -9.33
CA LEU A 212 -31.67 30.33 -8.31
C LEU A 212 -32.31 29.14 -7.61
N ASN A 213 -32.53 29.26 -6.30
CA ASN A 213 -33.07 28.22 -5.41
C ASN A 213 -32.22 26.94 -5.33
N GLY A 214 -30.92 27.04 -5.65
CA GLY A 214 -29.97 25.94 -5.58
C GLY A 214 -29.48 25.63 -4.17
N GLU A 215 -30.37 25.55 -3.18
CA GLU A 215 -29.99 25.07 -1.85
C GLU A 215 -29.47 23.63 -2.00
N THR A 216 -28.23 23.40 -1.57
CA THR A 216 -27.56 22.11 -1.68
C THR A 216 -27.27 21.55 -0.30
N GLU A 217 -27.55 20.27 -0.13
CA GLU A 217 -27.15 19.51 1.05
C GLU A 217 -26.00 18.57 0.68
N ILE A 218 -24.98 18.51 1.53
CA ILE A 218 -23.93 17.51 1.41
C ILE A 218 -24.50 16.19 1.91
N VAL A 219 -24.84 15.31 0.97
CA VAL A 219 -25.42 14.00 1.28
C VAL A 219 -24.36 12.94 1.49
N TYR A 220 -23.13 13.15 1.03
CA TYR A 220 -21.99 12.24 1.26
C TYR A 220 -20.73 13.04 1.54
N ALA A 221 -19.98 12.65 2.56
CA ALA A 221 -18.67 13.20 2.86
C ALA A 221 -17.78 12.12 3.49
N PHE A 222 -16.81 11.59 2.72
CA PHE A 222 -15.99 10.48 3.21
C PHE A 222 -14.57 10.45 2.61
N PRO A 223 -13.53 10.12 3.41
CA PRO A 223 -12.16 10.03 2.95
C PRO A 223 -11.90 8.69 2.24
N GLU A 224 -12.46 8.51 1.04
CA GLU A 224 -12.35 7.27 0.28
C GLU A 224 -10.89 6.85 0.03
N GLY A 225 -10.01 7.81 -0.25
CA GLY A 225 -8.59 7.56 -0.48
C GLY A 225 -7.92 6.87 0.71
N MET A 226 -8.20 7.32 1.94
CA MET A 226 -7.64 6.70 3.15
C MET A 226 -8.07 5.24 3.29
N ILE A 227 -9.35 4.95 3.03
CA ILE A 227 -9.94 3.62 3.20
C ILE A 227 -9.49 2.69 2.07
N PHE A 228 -9.38 3.21 0.85
CA PHE A 228 -8.80 2.51 -0.28
C PHE A 228 -7.34 2.11 0.00
N CYS A 229 -6.49 3.06 0.40
CA CYS A 229 -5.09 2.78 0.70
C CYS A 229 -4.92 1.83 1.89
N ALA A 230 -5.77 1.95 2.92
CA ALA A 230 -5.80 0.99 4.01
C ALA A 230 -6.16 -0.42 3.52
N SER A 231 -7.09 -0.55 2.57
CA SER A 231 -7.51 -1.84 2.00
C SER A 231 -6.51 -2.52 1.04
N LEU A 232 -5.62 -1.73 0.44
CA LEU A 232 -4.51 -2.24 -0.40
C LEU A 232 -3.31 -2.71 0.42
N LEU A 233 -3.37 -2.56 1.74
CA LEU A 233 -2.19 -2.71 2.56
C LEU A 233 -1.68 -4.16 2.61
N THR A 234 -2.55 -5.16 2.63
CA THR A 234 -2.07 -6.56 2.64
C THR A 234 -1.27 -6.87 1.36
N THR A 235 -1.74 -6.39 0.22
CA THR A 235 -1.01 -6.40 -1.06
C THR A 235 0.31 -5.62 -0.97
N PHE A 236 0.28 -4.41 -0.41
CA PHE A 236 1.47 -3.58 -0.22
C PHE A 236 2.51 -4.26 0.70
N TRP A 237 2.07 -4.89 1.78
CA TRP A 237 2.95 -5.55 2.75
C TRP A 237 3.68 -6.75 2.14
N ILE A 238 2.99 -7.52 1.29
CA ILE A 238 3.60 -8.59 0.49
C ILE A 238 4.60 -8.00 -0.50
N ALA A 239 4.25 -6.92 -1.19
CA ALA A 239 5.16 -6.23 -2.11
C ALA A 239 6.41 -5.71 -1.39
N VAL A 240 6.27 -5.15 -0.18
CA VAL A 240 7.39 -4.69 0.67
C VAL A 240 8.25 -5.86 1.12
N HIS A 241 7.67 -7.00 1.51
CA HIS A 241 8.45 -8.19 1.88
C HIS A 241 9.28 -8.71 0.69
N ILE A 242 8.67 -8.73 -0.49
CA ILE A 242 9.35 -9.12 -1.73
C ILE A 242 10.45 -8.10 -2.06
N ALA A 243 10.17 -6.80 -1.96
CA ALA A 243 11.14 -5.74 -2.21
C ALA A 243 12.32 -5.79 -1.22
N ALA A 244 12.06 -5.95 0.08
CA ALA A 244 13.09 -6.09 1.11
C ALA A 244 13.99 -7.31 0.84
N TYR A 245 13.39 -8.41 0.37
CA TYR A 245 14.15 -9.60 -0.03
C TYR A 245 15.00 -9.37 -1.30
N TRP A 246 14.49 -8.59 -2.26
CA TRP A 246 15.28 -8.13 -3.41
C TRP A 246 16.44 -7.22 -3.01
N PHE A 247 16.22 -6.29 -2.07
CA PHE A 247 17.29 -5.46 -1.51
C PHE A 247 18.35 -6.32 -0.82
N LEU A 248 17.94 -7.33 -0.05
CA LEU A 248 18.87 -8.27 0.58
C LEU A 248 19.65 -9.07 -0.48
N LYS A 249 19.00 -9.47 -1.59
CA LYS A 249 19.67 -10.10 -2.73
C LYS A 249 20.71 -9.17 -3.36
N GLY A 250 20.33 -7.93 -3.66
CA GLY A 250 21.25 -6.93 -4.21
C GLY A 250 22.45 -6.72 -3.29
N ALA A 251 22.22 -6.54 -2.00
CA ALA A 251 23.27 -6.40 -0.99
C ALA A 251 24.20 -7.62 -0.95
N SER A 252 23.65 -8.85 -1.02
CA SER A 252 24.45 -10.08 -1.04
C SER A 252 25.29 -10.22 -2.30
N GLN A 253 24.78 -9.79 -3.46
CA GLN A 253 25.52 -9.80 -4.72
C GLN A 253 26.64 -8.75 -4.73
N ILE A 254 26.39 -7.56 -4.19
CA ILE A 254 27.41 -6.53 -3.99
C ILE A 254 28.51 -7.05 -3.06
N SER A 255 28.15 -7.73 -1.97
CA SER A 255 29.10 -8.33 -1.04
C SER A 255 29.93 -9.44 -1.70
N ALA A 256 29.31 -10.34 -2.46
CA ALA A 256 30.01 -11.38 -3.21
C ALA A 256 30.94 -10.81 -4.30
N ALA A 257 30.50 -9.77 -5.01
CA ALA A 257 31.32 -9.05 -5.98
C ALA A 257 32.52 -8.36 -5.31
N ALA A 258 32.31 -7.72 -4.15
CA ALA A 258 33.37 -7.14 -3.36
C ALA A 258 34.38 -8.20 -2.88
N GLN A 259 33.92 -9.35 -2.41
CA GLN A 259 34.79 -10.47 -2.02
C GLN A 259 35.55 -11.08 -3.21
N ALA A 260 34.92 -11.20 -4.38
CA ALA A 260 35.58 -11.65 -5.60
C ALA A 260 36.67 -10.66 -6.08
N LEU A 261 36.38 -9.36 -6.01
CA LEU A 261 37.35 -8.29 -6.32
C LEU A 261 38.52 -8.30 -5.33
N ILE A 262 38.27 -8.51 -4.03
CA ILE A 262 39.32 -8.65 -3.01
C ILE A 262 40.16 -9.91 -3.25
N LYS A 263 39.55 -11.01 -3.71
CA LYS A 263 40.25 -12.26 -4.02
C LYS A 263 41.16 -12.15 -5.26
N GLU A 264 40.74 -11.42 -6.29
CA GLU A 264 41.58 -11.10 -7.46
C GLU A 264 42.65 -10.05 -7.14
N ALA A 265 42.41 -9.18 -6.15
CA ALA A 265 43.35 -8.20 -5.65
C ALA A 265 44.39 -8.82 -4.69
N SER A 266 45.19 -9.76 -5.18
CA SER A 266 46.41 -10.17 -4.45
C SER A 266 47.55 -9.21 -4.81
N LEU A 267 47.90 -8.33 -3.85
CA LEU A 267 49.01 -7.38 -3.96
C LEU A 267 50.36 -8.06 -4.24
N SER A 268 50.49 -9.35 -3.89
CA SER A 268 51.70 -10.14 -4.10
C SER A 268 51.85 -10.73 -5.50
N THR A 269 50.76 -10.93 -6.27
CA THR A 269 50.86 -11.56 -7.61
C THR A 269 50.35 -10.68 -8.77
N LYS A 270 49.46 -9.71 -8.53
CA LYS A 270 48.93 -8.80 -9.57
C LYS A 270 48.73 -7.36 -9.04
N PRO A 271 49.81 -6.58 -8.86
CA PRO A 271 49.76 -5.28 -8.20
C PRO A 271 48.97 -4.22 -8.98
N PHE A 272 49.08 -4.17 -10.31
CA PHE A 272 48.34 -3.21 -11.13
C PHE A 272 46.83 -3.47 -11.15
N LEU A 273 46.40 -4.73 -11.27
CA LEU A 273 44.99 -5.12 -11.20
C LEU A 273 44.38 -4.77 -9.84
N SER A 274 45.16 -4.95 -8.76
CA SER A 274 44.74 -4.63 -7.39
C SER A 274 44.56 -3.11 -7.22
N ILE A 275 45.50 -2.30 -7.70
CA ILE A 275 45.41 -0.83 -7.63
C ILE A 275 44.24 -0.30 -8.48
N SER A 276 44.05 -0.81 -9.70
CA SER A 276 42.92 -0.42 -10.56
C SER A 276 41.57 -0.79 -9.93
N THR A 277 41.49 -1.95 -9.27
CA THR A 277 40.30 -2.42 -8.57
C THR A 277 39.98 -1.54 -7.36
N ILE A 278 41.00 -1.20 -6.54
CA ILE A 278 40.87 -0.29 -5.40
C ILE A 278 40.45 1.11 -5.86
N ALA A 279 41.06 1.64 -6.92
CA ALA A 279 40.69 2.94 -7.50
C ALA A 279 39.25 2.96 -8.04
N CYS A 280 38.80 1.86 -8.66
CA CYS A 280 37.44 1.75 -9.18
C CYS A 280 36.41 1.74 -8.03
N ILE A 281 36.69 1.00 -6.95
CA ILE A 281 35.82 0.91 -5.77
C ILE A 281 35.81 2.21 -4.95
N LEU A 282 36.98 2.84 -4.73
CA LEU A 282 37.11 4.01 -3.85
C LEU A 282 36.82 5.35 -4.53
N VAL A 283 37.00 5.45 -5.85
CA VAL A 283 36.92 6.73 -6.56
C VAL A 283 35.81 6.72 -7.60
N LEU A 284 35.79 5.75 -8.52
CA LEU A 284 34.85 5.78 -9.65
C LEU A 284 33.40 5.49 -9.24
N ILE A 285 33.15 4.47 -8.41
CA ILE A 285 31.79 4.12 -7.96
C ILE A 285 31.19 5.25 -7.10
N PRO A 286 31.90 5.83 -6.10
CA PRO A 286 31.38 6.97 -5.35
C PRO A 286 31.15 8.21 -6.22
N CYS A 287 32.06 8.54 -7.14
CA CYS A 287 31.87 9.67 -8.06
C CYS A 287 30.69 9.47 -9.01
N TRP A 288 30.43 8.25 -9.47
CA TRP A 288 29.26 7.92 -10.29
C TRP A 288 27.95 7.96 -9.50
N LEU A 289 27.95 7.48 -8.25
CA LEU A 289 26.78 7.59 -7.37
C LEU A 289 26.49 9.04 -6.97
N VAL A 290 27.53 9.85 -6.71
CA VAL A 290 27.40 11.29 -6.47
C VAL A 290 26.92 12.00 -7.73
N SER A 291 27.42 11.67 -8.92
CA SER A 291 26.94 12.29 -10.16
C SER A 291 25.48 11.97 -10.43
N LEU A 292 25.02 10.74 -10.16
CA LEU A 292 23.60 10.37 -10.25
C LEU A 292 22.72 11.06 -9.19
N ALA A 293 23.23 11.27 -7.97
CA ALA A 293 22.50 11.96 -6.91
C ALA A 293 22.41 13.47 -7.14
N VAL A 294 23.41 14.05 -7.83
CA VAL A 294 23.52 15.49 -8.10
C VAL A 294 22.88 15.86 -9.45
N TRP A 295 22.80 14.94 -10.41
CA TRP A 295 22.18 15.13 -11.73
C TRP A 295 20.76 15.73 -11.72
N PRO A 296 19.84 15.38 -10.77
CA PRO A 296 18.51 15.96 -10.71
C PRO A 296 18.48 17.44 -10.29
N TYR A 297 19.56 17.96 -9.70
CA TYR A 297 19.64 19.34 -9.20
C TYR A 297 20.24 20.33 -10.22
N PHE A 298 20.67 19.84 -11.38
CA PHE A 298 21.22 20.63 -12.48
C PHE A 298 20.30 20.67 -13.72
N ARG A 299 19.02 20.31 -13.54
CA ARG A 299 17.92 20.60 -14.47
C ARG A 299 16.96 21.60 -13.84
#